data_AF-A0A2V7S9F3-F1
#
_entry.id   AF-A0A2V7S9F3-F1
#
_cell.length_a   1.000
_cell.length_b   1.000
_cell.length_c   1.000
_cell.angle_alpha   90.00
_cell.angle_beta   90.00
_cell.angle_gamma   90.00
#
_symmetry.space_group_name_H-M   'P 1'
#
loop_
_entity.id
_entity.type
_entity.pdbx_description
1 polymer ?
#
loop_
_entity_poly.entity_id
_entity_poly.type
_entity_poly.pdbx_seq_one_letter_code
_entity_poly.pdbx_strand_id
1 'polypeptide(L)'
;MTSTRAIIQLLPRYPEELYPTKVLIFVRRPLRAPITLRGRRCSDGKALRFWYRADDGEPPGAGSSSQLEQVGDLVAELQAGEPPITQPALGYPGYILFSAPGKWKVSAWQNGRLVGTVVFRVVAP
;
A
#
# COMPACT_ATOMS: atom_id res chain seq x y z
N MET A 1 -17.97 7.98 -9.18
CA MET A 1 -16.87 7.57 -8.26
C MET A 1 -15.78 8.62 -8.32
N THR A 2 -15.53 9.33 -7.22
CA THR A 2 -14.42 10.28 -7.09
C THR A 2 -13.11 9.51 -6.93
N SER A 3 -12.17 9.69 -7.86
CA SER A 3 -10.82 9.11 -7.74
C SER A 3 -9.94 10.07 -6.96
N THR A 4 -9.47 9.64 -5.79
CA THR A 4 -8.50 10.41 -5.00
C THR A 4 -7.10 10.25 -5.60
N ARG A 5 -6.35 11.35 -5.65
CA ARG A 5 -4.93 11.36 -6.07
C ARG A 5 -4.06 11.74 -4.89
N ALA A 6 -2.94 11.03 -4.71
CA ALA A 6 -1.90 11.34 -3.73
C ALA A 6 -0.55 11.48 -4.45
N ILE A 7 0.29 12.41 -4.00
CA ILE A 7 1.65 12.58 -4.50
C ILE A 7 2.61 12.10 -3.42
N ILE A 8 3.54 11.22 -3.80
CA ILE A 8 4.58 10.66 -2.93
C ILE A 8 5.92 10.94 -3.59
N GLN A 9 6.84 11.54 -2.84
CA GLN A 9 8.22 11.69 -3.24
C GLN A 9 9.04 10.61 -2.55
N LEU A 10 9.73 9.78 -3.34
CA LEU A 10 10.72 8.86 -2.79
C LEU A 10 12.01 9.64 -2.59
N LEU A 11 12.58 9.57 -1.39
CA LEU A 11 13.86 10.16 -1.06
C LEU A 11 14.86 9.03 -0.81
N PRO A 12 15.61 8.58 -1.83
CA PRO A 12 16.72 7.67 -1.64
C PRO A 12 17.86 8.37 -0.89
N ARG A 13 18.56 7.66 0.00
CA ARG A 13 19.91 8.08 0.44
C ARG A 13 20.99 7.68 -0.58
N TYR A 14 20.71 6.65 -1.39
CA TYR A 14 21.55 6.14 -2.47
C TYR A 14 20.67 5.81 -3.69
N PRO A 15 21.15 5.97 -4.93
CA PRO A 15 20.31 5.86 -6.14
C PRO A 15 19.64 4.49 -6.33
N GLU A 16 20.15 3.44 -5.70
CA GLU A 16 19.57 2.09 -5.77
C GLU A 16 18.61 1.75 -4.61
N GLU A 17 18.61 2.53 -3.52
CA GLU A 17 17.82 2.26 -2.33
C GLU A 17 16.49 3.02 -2.33
N LEU A 18 15.38 2.30 -2.39
CA LEU A 18 14.05 2.85 -2.17
C LEU A 18 13.54 2.42 -0.79
N TYR A 19 13.11 3.39 0.00
CA TYR A 19 12.45 3.09 1.27
C TYR A 19 10.99 2.71 1.04
N PRO A 20 10.49 1.62 1.67
CA PRO A 20 9.07 1.34 1.69
C PRO A 20 8.32 2.52 2.30
N THR A 21 7.20 2.92 1.70
CA THR A 21 6.44 4.05 2.22
C THR A 21 5.45 3.57 3.27
N LYS A 22 5.62 4.01 4.51
CA LYS A 22 4.64 3.77 5.57
C LYS A 22 3.34 4.53 5.25
N VAL A 23 2.25 3.80 5.07
CA VAL A 23 0.95 4.38 4.75
C VAL A 23 -0.08 3.83 5.73
N LEU A 24 -0.59 4.70 6.61
CA LEU A 24 -1.71 4.36 7.48
C LEU A 24 -3.00 4.37 6.67
N ILE A 25 -3.72 3.25 6.66
CA ILE A 25 -5.04 3.17 6.02
C ILE A 25 -6.10 3.38 7.09
N PHE A 26 -6.67 4.58 7.11
CA PHE A 26 -7.74 4.92 8.03
C PHE A 26 -9.10 4.42 7.54
N VAL A 27 -9.89 3.88 8.46
CA VAL A 27 -11.30 3.56 8.23
C VAL A 27 -12.16 4.45 9.12
N ARG A 28 -13.27 4.99 8.58
CA ARG A 28 -14.15 5.87 9.38
C ARG A 28 -14.99 5.11 10.41
N ARG A 29 -15.19 3.80 10.18
CA ARG A 29 -15.95 2.87 11.01
C ARG A 29 -15.31 1.49 10.88
N PRO A 30 -15.48 0.59 11.87
CA PRO A 30 -15.05 -0.80 11.77
C PRO A 30 -15.52 -1.45 10.45
N LEU A 31 -14.66 -2.26 9.84
CA LEU A 31 -14.97 -2.92 8.58
C LEU A 31 -15.99 -4.04 8.81
N ARG A 32 -17.10 -4.02 8.09
CA ARG A 32 -18.13 -5.08 8.20
C ARG A 32 -17.74 -6.39 7.51
N ALA A 33 -16.80 -6.32 6.58
CA ALA A 33 -16.26 -7.45 5.83
C ALA A 33 -14.84 -7.10 5.37
N PRO A 34 -13.96 -8.08 5.13
CA PRO A 34 -12.59 -7.83 4.72
C PRO A 34 -12.52 -7.00 3.44
N ILE A 35 -11.50 -6.15 3.36
CA ILE A 35 -11.16 -5.41 2.14
C ILE A 35 -9.84 -5.92 1.62
N THR A 36 -9.80 -6.31 0.34
CA THR A 36 -8.55 -6.64 -0.34
C THR A 36 -8.07 -5.47 -1.18
N LEU A 37 -6.77 -5.19 -1.11
CA LEU A 37 -6.10 -4.17 -1.90
C LEU A 37 -5.23 -4.85 -2.94
N ARG A 38 -5.33 -4.36 -4.18
CA ARG A 38 -4.42 -4.73 -5.28
C ARG A 38 -3.90 -3.48 -5.93
N GLY A 39 -2.61 -3.47 -6.26
CA GLY A 39 -1.98 -2.34 -6.91
C GLY A 39 -1.27 -2.73 -8.18
N ARG A 40 -1.21 -1.79 -9.13
CA ARG A 40 -0.42 -1.93 -10.35
C ARG A 40 0.12 -0.59 -10.84
N ARG A 41 1.30 -0.60 -11.43
CA ARG A 41 1.84 0.56 -12.14
C ARG A 41 1.06 0.77 -13.43
N CYS A 42 0.68 2.02 -13.70
CA CYS A 42 -0.21 2.34 -14.81
C CYS A 42 0.47 2.21 -16.19
N SER A 43 1.80 2.36 -16.26
CA SER A 43 2.53 2.36 -17.54
C SER A 43 2.75 0.96 -18.11
N ASP A 44 2.99 -0.04 -17.27
CA ASP A 44 3.42 -1.38 -17.69
C ASP A 44 2.69 -2.52 -16.95
N GLY A 45 1.74 -2.19 -16.06
CA GLY A 45 0.96 -3.17 -15.34
C GLY A 45 1.72 -3.89 -14.22
N LYS A 46 2.96 -3.48 -13.89
CA LYS A 46 3.76 -4.13 -12.86
C LYS A 46 3.01 -4.16 -11.53
N ALA A 47 2.94 -5.33 -10.91
CA ALA A 47 2.19 -5.51 -9.68
C ALA A 47 2.85 -4.78 -8.51
N LEU A 48 2.03 -4.13 -7.70
CA LEU A 48 2.47 -3.46 -6.48
C LEU A 48 2.44 -4.44 -5.32
N ARG A 49 3.43 -4.35 -4.43
CA ARG A 49 3.48 -5.15 -3.20
C ARG A 49 3.13 -4.34 -1.97
N PHE A 50 2.65 -5.06 -0.97
CA PHE A 50 2.09 -4.53 0.26
C PHE A 50 2.68 -5.27 1.45
N TRP A 51 2.81 -4.55 2.57
CA TRP A 51 3.13 -5.13 3.86
C TRP A 51 2.11 -4.64 4.88
N TYR A 52 0.97 -5.33 4.95
CA TYR A 52 -0.10 -5.13 5.94
C TYR A 52 -0.43 -6.48 6.55
N ARG A 53 0.54 -7.05 7.27
CA ARG A 53 0.39 -8.37 7.88
C ARG A 53 0.02 -8.20 9.35
N ALA A 54 -0.69 -9.20 9.87
CA ALA A 54 -1.08 -9.27 11.27
C ALA A 54 0.01 -9.87 12.16
N ASP A 55 1.07 -10.45 11.57
CA ASP A 55 2.19 -11.03 12.29
C ASP A 55 3.24 -9.96 12.67
N ASP A 56 3.98 -10.21 13.75
CA ASP A 56 5.01 -9.32 14.32
C ASP A 56 6.29 -9.23 13.46
N GLY A 57 6.20 -9.60 12.18
CA GLY A 57 7.33 -9.55 11.27
C GLY A 57 7.78 -8.11 11.05
N GLU A 58 9.09 -7.87 11.21
CA GLU A 58 9.65 -6.56 10.90
C GLU A 58 9.38 -6.21 9.43
N PRO A 59 8.94 -4.96 9.15
CA PRO A 59 8.79 -4.54 7.77
C PRO A 59 10.13 -4.67 7.05
N PRO A 60 10.13 -4.92 5.73
CA PRO A 60 11.38 -4.90 4.97
C PRO A 60 12.09 -3.57 5.22
N GLY A 61 13.39 -3.62 5.51
CA GLY A 61 14.23 -2.44 5.67
C GLY A 61 14.37 -1.63 4.39
N ALA A 62 15.36 -0.74 4.34
CA ALA A 62 15.76 -0.12 3.08
C ALA A 62 16.01 -1.21 2.03
N GLY A 63 15.33 -1.15 0.89
CA GLY A 63 15.39 -2.18 -0.12
C GLY A 63 15.71 -1.59 -1.48
N SER A 64 16.40 -2.34 -2.32
CA SER A 64 16.53 -1.94 -3.72
C SER A 64 15.19 -2.04 -4.44
N SER A 65 15.08 -1.39 -5.61
CA SER A 65 13.92 -1.54 -6.49
C SER A 65 13.59 -3.01 -6.77
N SER A 66 14.59 -3.86 -7.02
CA SER A 66 14.38 -5.30 -7.27
C SER A 66 13.92 -6.04 -6.02
N GLN A 67 14.40 -5.66 -4.83
CA GLN A 67 13.95 -6.25 -3.57
C GLN A 67 12.49 -5.89 -3.28
N LEU A 68 12.09 -4.64 -3.48
CA LEU A 68 10.69 -4.19 -3.31
C LEU A 68 9.72 -4.91 -4.27
N GLU A 69 10.22 -5.44 -5.38
CA GLU A 69 9.45 -6.24 -6.34
C GLU A 69 9.29 -7.71 -5.95
N GLN A 70 9.99 -8.15 -4.91
CA GLN A 70 10.04 -9.55 -4.48
C GLN A 70 9.50 -9.73 -3.05
N VAL A 71 9.62 -8.72 -2.19
CA VAL A 71 9.20 -8.77 -0.78
C VAL A 71 7.77 -8.29 -0.57
N GLY A 72 7.07 -8.89 0.40
CA GLY A 72 5.68 -8.58 0.73
C GLY A 72 4.68 -9.23 -0.24
N ASP A 73 3.41 -8.89 -0.04
CA ASP A 73 2.28 -9.56 -0.66
C ASP A 73 1.74 -8.78 -1.86
N LEU A 74 1.28 -9.48 -2.90
CA LEU A 74 0.62 -8.85 -4.06
C LEU A 74 -0.80 -8.37 -3.72
N VAL A 75 -1.36 -8.86 -2.62
CA VAL A 75 -2.68 -8.52 -2.11
C VAL A 75 -2.52 -8.16 -0.64
N ALA A 76 -2.96 -6.96 -0.25
CA ALA A 76 -3.11 -6.63 1.16
C ALA A 76 -4.53 -6.99 1.60
N GLU A 77 -4.68 -7.68 2.72
CA GLU A 77 -5.99 -8.00 3.30
C GLU A 77 -6.20 -7.22 4.59
N LEU A 78 -7.19 -6.34 4.59
CA LEU A 78 -7.63 -5.60 5.77
C LEU A 78 -8.77 -6.38 6.42
N GLN A 79 -8.48 -6.96 7.58
CA GLN A 79 -9.42 -7.81 8.31
C GLN A 79 -10.68 -7.06 8.74
N ALA A 80 -11.82 -7.76 8.77
CA ALA A 80 -13.05 -7.21 9.31
C ALA A 80 -12.94 -6.91 10.82
N GLY A 81 -13.79 -6.03 11.32
CA GLY A 81 -13.82 -5.62 12.71
C GLY A 81 -13.07 -4.31 12.97
N GLU A 82 -12.65 -4.12 14.21
CA GLU A 82 -11.83 -2.98 14.61
C GLU A 82 -10.40 -3.18 14.09
N PRO A 83 -9.79 -2.15 13.48
CA PRO A 83 -8.38 -2.24 13.09
C PRO A 83 -7.49 -2.48 14.32
N PRO A 84 -6.32 -3.10 14.12
CA PRO A 84 -5.44 -3.54 15.23
C PRO A 84 -4.83 -2.40 16.06
N ILE A 85 -5.04 -1.13 15.69
CA ILE A 85 -4.60 0.03 16.50
C ILE A 85 -5.71 0.44 17.47
N THR A 86 -5.49 0.21 18.76
CA THR A 86 -6.44 0.42 19.87
C THR A 86 -6.51 1.87 20.42
N GLN A 87 -6.19 2.88 19.61
CA GLN A 87 -6.23 4.32 19.96
C GLN A 87 -6.82 5.14 18.79
N PRO A 88 -7.30 6.41 18.96
CA PRO A 88 -8.50 6.96 18.30
C PRO A 88 -8.36 7.37 16.81
N ALA A 89 -7.58 6.62 16.04
CA ALA A 89 -7.68 6.61 14.59
C ALA A 89 -7.67 5.15 14.13
N LEU A 90 -8.88 4.60 13.93
CA LEU A 90 -9.14 3.30 13.31
C LEU A 90 -8.27 3.14 12.06
N GLY A 91 -7.14 2.42 12.16
CA GLY A 91 -6.16 2.39 11.09
C GLY A 91 -5.42 1.06 10.99
N TYR A 92 -5.16 0.63 9.76
CA TYR A 92 -4.26 -0.48 9.47
C TYR A 92 -2.85 0.07 9.25
N PRO A 93 -1.87 -0.27 10.11
CA PRO A 93 -0.49 0.09 9.88
C PRO A 93 0.12 -0.84 8.83
N GLY A 94 0.93 -0.26 7.95
CA GLY A 94 1.63 -1.03 6.96
C GLY A 94 2.37 -0.17 5.95
N TYR A 95 2.91 -0.84 4.95
CA TYR A 95 3.74 -0.23 3.93
C TYR A 95 3.21 -0.54 2.53
N ILE A 96 3.32 0.45 1.65
CA ILE A 96 3.17 0.26 0.21
C ILE A 96 4.58 0.30 -0.41
N LEU A 97 4.92 -0.75 -1.14
CA LEU A 97 6.28 -1.01 -1.62
C LEU A 97 6.42 -0.55 -3.07
N PHE A 98 6.63 0.75 -3.28
CA PHE A 98 6.82 1.32 -4.62
C PHE A 98 8.23 1.06 -5.13
N SER A 99 8.37 0.13 -6.08
CA SER A 99 9.68 -0.24 -6.64
C SER A 99 10.24 0.72 -7.69
N ALA A 100 9.45 1.70 -8.11
CA ALA A 100 9.87 2.66 -9.14
C ALA A 100 8.97 3.91 -9.17
N PRO A 101 9.49 5.03 -9.71
CA PRO A 101 8.67 6.19 -10.07
C PRO A 101 7.55 5.84 -11.05
N GLY A 102 6.52 6.68 -11.06
CA GLY A 102 5.37 6.58 -11.95
C GLY A 102 4.03 6.68 -11.24
N LYS A 103 2.95 6.45 -12.00
CA LYS A 103 1.60 6.39 -11.44
C LYS A 103 1.27 4.96 -11.05
N TRP A 104 0.83 4.76 -9.82
CA TRP A 104 0.43 3.47 -9.28
C TRP A 104 -1.03 3.52 -8.85
N LYS A 105 -1.85 2.63 -9.40
CA LYS A 105 -3.27 2.54 -9.08
C LYS A 105 -3.48 1.45 -8.04
N VAL A 106 -4.03 1.79 -6.89
CA VAL A 106 -4.48 0.84 -5.87
C VAL A 106 -6.00 0.77 -5.90
N SER A 107 -6.52 -0.45 -6.00
CA SER A 107 -7.95 -0.75 -6.08
C SER A 107 -8.36 -1.54 -4.84
N ALA A 108 -9.43 -1.12 -4.20
CA ALA A 108 -10.00 -1.78 -3.03
C ALA A 108 -11.24 -2.60 -3.42
N TRP A 109 -11.28 -3.85 -2.98
CA TRP A 109 -12.35 -4.80 -3.29
C TRP A 109 -12.94 -5.37 -2.01
N GLN A 110 -14.26 -5.48 -1.96
CA GLN A 110 -15.01 -6.14 -0.88
C GLN A 110 -15.95 -7.16 -1.52
N ASN A 111 -15.85 -8.43 -1.10
CA ASN A 111 -16.67 -9.53 -1.65
C ASN A 111 -16.69 -9.59 -3.19
N GLY A 112 -15.54 -9.38 -3.82
CA GLY A 112 -15.41 -9.37 -5.30
C GLY A 112 -15.89 -8.10 -6.00
N ARG A 113 -16.48 -7.13 -5.27
CA ARG A 113 -16.92 -5.84 -5.83
C ARG A 113 -15.88 -4.75 -5.59
N LEU A 114 -15.57 -3.96 -6.63
CA LEU A 114 -14.73 -2.77 -6.51
C LEU A 114 -15.46 -1.72 -5.66
N VAL A 115 -14.85 -1.32 -4.54
CA VAL A 115 -15.42 -0.31 -3.62
C VAL A 115 -14.69 1.03 -3.70
N GLY A 116 -13.48 1.06 -4.25
CA GLY A 116 -12.73 2.30 -4.38
C GLY A 116 -11.43 2.16 -5.14
N THR A 117 -10.86 3.31 -5.52
CA THR A 117 -9.56 3.37 -6.19
C THR A 117 -8.85 4.66 -5.82
N VAL A 118 -7.55 4.57 -5.57
CA VAL A 118 -6.64 5.70 -5.39
C VAL A 118 -5.49 5.59 -6.38
N VAL A 119 -4.99 6.72 -6.86
CA VAL A 119 -3.80 6.79 -7.70
C VAL A 119 -2.71 7.55 -6.96
N PHE A 120 -1.59 6.88 -6.73
CA PHE A 120 -0.37 7.47 -6.22
C PHE A 120 0.49 7.93 -7.39
N ARG A 121 0.99 9.17 -7.33
CA ARG A 121 2.07 9.64 -8.20
C ARG A 121 3.35 9.58 -7.41
N VAL A 122 4.22 8.64 -7.79
CA VAL A 122 5.55 8.45 -7.23
C VAL A 122 6.54 9.20 -8.11
N VAL A 123 7.27 10.15 -7.55
CA VAL A 123 8.29 10.92 -8.28
C VAL A 123 9.69 10.49 -7.84
N ALA A 124 10.61 10.49 -8.81
CA ALA A 124 12.03 10.51 -8.50
C ALA A 124 12.40 11.89 -7.91
N PRO A 125 13.47 11.98 -7.11
CA PRO A 125 14.09 13.26 -6.76
C PRO A 125 14.39 14.11 -8.00
#